data_AF-A0A6B3HM51-F1
#
_entry.id   AF-A0A6B3HM51-F1
#
_cell.length_a   1.000
_cell.length_b   1.000
_cell.length_c   1.000
_cell.angle_alpha   90.00
_cell.angle_beta   90.00
_cell.angle_gamma   90.00
#
_symmetry.space_group_name_H-M   'P 1'
#
loop_
_entity.id
_entity.type
_entity.pdbx_description
1 polymer ?
#
loop_
_entity_poly.entity_id
_entity_poly.type
_entity_poly.pdbx_seq_one_letter_code
_entity_poly.pdbx_strand_id
1 'polypeptide(L)'
;GERAVPAEQMLRDMRINRIFEGSTEIMHLLIAREAVDAHLKVAGDIIDPEKPLADKARAGANAAGFYARWLPQLVTGAGQLPRTYGEFNPSGHRDLSGHLRYVERSSRKLARSTFYAM
;
A
#
# COMPACT_ATOMS: atom_id res chain seq x y z
N GLY A 1 -6.90 -34.75 35.53
CA GLY A 1 -6.87 -34.04 34.24
C GLY A 1 -7.24 -32.61 34.51
N GLU A 2 -6.57 -31.65 33.86
CA GLU A 2 -6.93 -30.23 33.99
C GLU A 2 -8.31 -29.96 33.39
N ARG A 3 -8.97 -28.91 33.88
CA ARG A 3 -10.31 -28.53 33.41
C ARG A 3 -10.21 -28.01 31.97
N ALA A 4 -11.04 -28.51 31.07
CA ALA A 4 -11.13 -27.97 29.71
C ALA A 4 -11.51 -26.48 29.74
N VAL A 5 -10.69 -25.64 29.08
CA VAL A 5 -10.94 -24.21 28.91
C VAL A 5 -11.08 -23.91 27.42
N PRO A 6 -12.25 -23.48 26.92
CA PRO A 6 -12.46 -23.22 25.49
C PRO A 6 -11.45 -22.24 24.86
N ALA A 7 -10.94 -21.29 25.64
CA ALA A 7 -9.90 -20.36 25.20
C ALA A 7 -8.60 -21.04 24.77
N GLU A 8 -8.25 -22.19 25.37
CA GLU A 8 -7.03 -22.94 25.01
C GLU A 8 -7.13 -23.46 23.57
N GLN A 9 -8.29 -24.00 23.18
CA GLN A 9 -8.53 -24.44 21.82
C GLN A 9 -8.43 -23.25 20.84
N MET A 10 -9.09 -22.13 21.15
CA MET A 10 -9.04 -20.94 20.28
C MET A 10 -7.60 -20.44 20.06
N LEU A 11 -6.76 -20.41 21.10
CA LEU A 11 -5.37 -19.98 20.98
C LEU A 11 -4.54 -20.92 20.09
N ARG A 12 -4.77 -22.24 20.21
CA ARG A 12 -4.12 -23.24 19.35
C ARG A 12 -4.56 -23.09 17.90
N ASP A 13 -5.87 -22.93 17.68
CA ASP A 13 -6.44 -22.80 16.34
C ASP A 13 -5.99 -21.50 15.66
N MET A 14 -5.92 -20.37 16.39
CA MET A 14 -5.46 -19.09 15.82
C MET A 14 -3.99 -19.09 15.36
N ARG A 15 -3.15 -20.01 15.88
CA ARG A 15 -1.73 -20.06 15.52
C ARG A 15 -1.53 -20.34 14.03
N ILE A 16 -2.40 -21.14 13.41
CA ILE A 16 -2.28 -21.49 11.99
C ILE A 16 -2.39 -20.25 11.10
N ASN A 17 -3.15 -19.23 11.52
CA ASN A 17 -3.42 -18.00 10.75
C ASN A 17 -2.18 -17.17 10.41
N ARG A 18 -1.05 -17.44 11.06
CA ARG A 18 0.23 -16.76 10.79
C ARG A 18 1.16 -17.54 9.88
N ILE A 19 0.80 -18.77 9.52
CA ILE A 19 1.64 -19.75 8.81
C ILE A 19 1.00 -20.12 7.47
N PHE A 20 -0.31 -20.37 7.45
CA PHE A 20 -1.00 -20.79 6.23
C PHE A 20 -1.17 -19.62 5.25
N GLU A 21 -1.28 -19.92 3.94
CA GLU A 21 -1.42 -18.94 2.84
C GLU A 21 -0.28 -17.91 2.73
N GLY A 22 0.91 -18.31 3.20
CA GLY A 22 2.10 -17.46 3.29
C GLY A 22 2.34 -17.05 4.73
N SER A 23 3.54 -17.37 5.25
CA SER A 23 3.86 -16.98 6.62
C SER A 23 3.85 -15.46 6.77
N THR A 24 3.62 -14.99 8.00
CA THR A 24 3.65 -13.55 8.31
C THR A 24 4.93 -12.89 7.79
N GLU A 25 6.06 -13.58 7.90
CA GLU A 25 7.38 -13.12 7.43
C GLU A 25 7.43 -12.99 5.91
N ILE A 26 6.92 -13.97 5.15
CA ILE A 26 6.89 -13.91 3.69
C ILE A 26 5.93 -12.82 3.22
N MET A 27 4.77 -12.67 3.86
CA MET A 27 3.82 -11.61 3.52
C MET A 27 4.41 -10.22 3.75
N HIS A 28 5.17 -10.00 4.82
CA HIS A 28 5.88 -8.73 5.03
C HIS A 28 6.90 -8.46 3.92
N LEU A 29 7.68 -9.45 3.51
CA LEU A 29 8.64 -9.30 2.42
C LEU A 29 7.95 -9.01 1.08
N LEU A 30 6.83 -9.67 0.81
CA LEU A 30 6.03 -9.43 -0.39
C LEU A 30 5.48 -7.99 -0.40
N ILE A 31 4.90 -7.54 0.70
CA ILE A 31 4.39 -6.16 0.83
C ILE A 31 5.52 -5.15 0.62
N ALA A 32 6.68 -5.37 1.25
CA ALA A 32 7.83 -4.49 1.08
C ALA A 32 8.31 -4.45 -0.38
N ARG A 33 8.40 -5.61 -1.04
CA ARG A 33 8.76 -5.70 -2.45
C ARG A 33 7.78 -4.92 -3.33
N GLU A 34 6.49 -5.22 -3.22
CA GLU A 34 5.45 -4.60 -4.06
C GLU A 34 5.33 -3.09 -3.81
N ALA A 35 5.51 -2.65 -2.57
CA ALA A 35 5.52 -1.22 -2.24
C ALA A 35 6.67 -0.46 -2.92
N VAL A 36 7.81 -1.13 -3.16
CA VAL A 36 9.03 -0.52 -3.70
C VAL A 36 9.19 -0.73 -5.22
N ASP A 37 8.52 -1.73 -5.81
CA ASP A 37 8.70 -2.14 -7.21
C ASP A 37 8.49 -1.00 -8.22
N ALA A 38 7.40 -0.23 -8.07
CA ALA A 38 7.11 0.90 -8.94
C ALA A 38 8.21 1.98 -8.89
N HIS A 39 8.84 2.16 -7.73
CA HIS A 39 9.91 3.14 -7.52
C HIS A 39 11.24 2.65 -8.11
N LEU A 40 11.55 1.35 -7.96
CA LEU A 40 12.72 0.73 -8.59
C LEU A 40 12.63 0.72 -10.11
N LYS A 41 11.44 0.51 -10.68
CA LYS A 41 11.25 0.58 -12.14
C LYS A 41 11.56 1.98 -12.71
N VAL A 42 11.29 3.02 -11.94
CA VAL A 42 11.59 4.42 -12.31
C VAL A 42 13.07 4.77 -12.06
N ALA A 43 13.68 4.21 -11.02
CA ALA A 43 15.06 4.52 -10.61
C ALA A 43 16.13 3.58 -11.20
N GLY A 44 15.76 2.41 -11.73
CA GLY A 44 16.70 1.35 -12.10
C GLY A 44 17.75 1.79 -13.13
N ASP A 45 17.33 2.58 -14.12
CA ASP A 45 18.23 3.11 -15.16
C ASP A 45 19.21 4.17 -14.66
N ILE A 46 18.93 4.79 -13.51
CA ILE A 46 19.80 5.78 -12.87
C ILE A 46 20.92 5.09 -12.10
N ILE A 47 20.63 3.95 -11.46
CA ILE A 47 21.52 3.25 -10.54
C ILE A 47 22.51 2.33 -11.29
N ASP A 48 22.20 1.94 -12.52
CA ASP A 48 23.05 1.07 -13.34
C ASP A 48 24.43 1.72 -13.62
N PRO A 49 25.54 1.20 -13.06
CA PRO A 49 26.86 1.81 -13.22
C PRO A 49 27.36 1.75 -14.67
N GLU A 50 26.93 0.77 -15.45
CA GLU A 50 27.38 0.51 -16.82
C GLU A 50 26.73 1.43 -17.86
N LYS A 51 25.67 2.17 -17.48
CA LYS A 51 24.96 3.05 -18.41
C LYS A 51 25.71 4.36 -18.71
N PRO A 52 25.74 4.79 -19.99
CA PRO A 52 26.24 6.10 -20.38
C PRO A 52 25.56 7.24 -19.60
N LEU A 53 26.30 8.31 -19.32
CA LEU A 53 25.80 9.47 -18.58
C LEU A 53 24.53 10.10 -19.22
N ALA A 54 24.42 10.07 -20.55
CA ALA A 54 23.25 10.57 -21.25
C ALA A 54 21.97 9.78 -20.94
N ASP A 55 22.09 8.46 -20.78
CA ASP A 55 20.95 7.59 -20.44
C ASP A 55 20.54 7.79 -18.98
N LYS A 56 21.52 7.97 -18.08
CA LYS A 56 21.26 8.34 -16.68
C LYS A 56 20.53 9.69 -16.57
N ALA A 57 20.95 10.69 -17.35
CA ALA A 57 20.29 11.99 -17.36
C ALA A 57 18.84 11.91 -17.85
N ARG A 58 18.58 11.13 -18.92
CA ARG A 58 17.24 10.87 -19.43
C ARG A 58 16.37 10.14 -18.40
N ALA A 59 16.92 9.13 -17.74
CA ALA A 59 16.24 8.40 -16.67
C ALA A 59 15.90 9.33 -15.49
N GLY A 60 16.84 10.19 -15.08
CA GLY A 60 16.63 11.22 -14.07
C GLY A 60 15.49 12.18 -14.42
N ALA A 61 15.43 12.65 -15.67
CA ALA A 61 14.36 13.52 -16.14
C ALA A 61 12.99 12.81 -16.12
N ASN A 62 12.94 11.55 -16.55
CA ASN A 62 11.72 10.74 -16.51
C ASN A 62 11.24 10.51 -15.07
N ALA A 63 12.17 10.21 -14.16
CA ALA A 63 11.89 10.05 -12.74
C ALA A 63 11.34 11.33 -12.11
N ALA A 64 12.00 12.46 -12.37
CA ALA A 64 11.52 13.77 -11.92
C ALA A 64 10.10 14.06 -12.43
N GLY A 65 9.83 13.79 -13.72
CA GLY A 65 8.50 13.98 -14.31
C GLY A 65 7.44 13.01 -13.78
N PHE A 66 7.82 11.79 -13.37
CA PHE A 66 6.93 10.86 -12.68
C PHE A 66 6.56 11.40 -11.30
N TYR A 67 7.55 11.71 -10.46
CA TYR A 67 7.30 12.16 -9.09
C TYR A 67 6.62 13.52 -9.02
N ALA A 68 6.93 14.44 -9.93
CA ALA A 68 6.27 15.74 -10.02
C ALA A 68 4.76 15.62 -10.28
N ARG A 69 4.32 14.56 -10.97
CA ARG A 69 2.89 14.29 -11.20
C ARG A 69 2.26 13.45 -10.10
N TRP A 70 2.98 12.46 -9.60
CA TRP A 70 2.46 11.50 -8.62
C TRP A 70 2.35 12.07 -7.20
N LEU A 71 3.39 12.74 -6.70
CA LEU A 71 3.42 13.22 -5.30
C LEU A 71 2.31 14.22 -4.97
N PRO A 72 2.02 15.25 -5.79
CA PRO A 72 0.94 16.19 -5.49
C PRO A 72 -0.43 15.52 -5.42
N GLN A 73 -0.66 14.49 -6.23
CA GLN A 73 -1.90 13.72 -6.20
C GLN A 73 -2.09 12.99 -4.88
N LEU A 74 -1.02 12.69 -4.13
CA LEU A 74 -1.18 12.06 -2.83
C LEU A 74 -1.68 13.02 -1.76
N VAL A 75 -1.51 14.34 -1.91
CA VAL A 75 -1.84 15.34 -0.87
C VAL A 75 -3.34 15.41 -0.61
N THR A 76 -4.14 15.40 -1.67
CA THR A 76 -5.60 15.53 -1.64
C THR A 76 -6.26 14.51 -2.58
N GLY A 77 -7.57 14.29 -2.43
CA GLY A 77 -8.28 13.35 -3.27
C GLY A 77 -9.77 13.27 -2.97
N ALA A 78 -10.43 12.34 -3.66
CA ALA A 78 -11.88 12.14 -3.61
C ALA A 78 -12.37 11.87 -2.18
N GLY A 79 -11.57 11.23 -1.32
CA GLY A 79 -11.95 10.92 0.06
C GLY A 79 -12.08 12.14 0.97
N GLN A 80 -11.59 13.31 0.56
CA GLN A 80 -11.83 14.57 1.27
C GLN A 80 -13.14 15.27 0.87
N LEU A 81 -13.76 14.83 -0.22
CA LEU A 81 -15.01 15.42 -0.71
C LEU A 81 -16.21 14.67 -0.09
N PRO A 82 -17.19 15.36 0.51
CA PRO A 82 -18.31 14.72 1.22
C PRO A 82 -19.32 14.01 0.31
N ARG A 83 -19.22 14.17 -1.01
CA ARG A 83 -20.19 13.64 -2.00
C ARG A 83 -19.61 12.57 -2.93
N THR A 84 -18.37 12.13 -2.71
CA THR A 84 -17.75 11.04 -3.48
C THR A 84 -18.15 9.68 -2.94
N TYR A 85 -18.01 8.64 -3.80
CA TYR A 85 -18.37 7.25 -3.51
C TYR A 85 -19.86 7.04 -3.20
N GLY A 86 -20.74 7.90 -3.72
CA GLY A 86 -22.18 7.83 -3.48
C GLY A 86 -22.83 6.56 -4.04
N GLU A 87 -22.21 5.93 -5.04
CA GLU A 87 -22.59 4.64 -5.59
C GLU A 87 -22.50 3.50 -4.56
N PHE A 88 -21.75 3.68 -3.47
CA PHE A 88 -21.64 2.74 -2.35
C PHE A 88 -22.61 3.05 -1.19
N ASN A 89 -23.64 3.85 -1.47
CA ASN A 89 -24.79 4.07 -0.58
C ASN A 89 -26.11 3.66 -1.28
N PRO A 90 -26.30 2.38 -1.63
CA PRO A 90 -27.55 1.92 -2.23
C PRO A 90 -28.68 1.88 -1.18
N SER A 91 -29.89 2.21 -1.61
CA SER A 91 -31.08 2.17 -0.74
C SER A 91 -31.30 0.77 -0.16
N GLY A 92 -31.57 0.68 1.15
CA GLY A 92 -31.83 -0.59 1.83
C GLY A 92 -30.59 -1.31 2.37
N HIS A 93 -29.39 -0.75 2.15
CA HIS A 93 -28.14 -1.27 2.71
C HIS A 93 -27.44 -0.22 3.57
N ARG A 94 -26.41 -0.65 4.30
CA ARG A 94 -25.55 0.25 5.09
C ARG A 94 -24.71 1.11 4.15
N ASP A 95 -24.63 2.41 4.45
CA ASP A 95 -23.76 3.34 3.73
C ASP A 95 -22.28 2.97 3.90
N LEU A 96 -21.62 2.62 2.79
CA LEU A 96 -20.18 2.32 2.74
C LEU A 96 -19.35 3.47 2.15
N SER A 97 -19.98 4.54 1.65
CA SER A 97 -19.29 5.69 1.06
C SER A 97 -18.29 6.32 2.05
N GLY A 98 -18.68 6.44 3.32
CA GLY A 98 -17.82 6.95 4.39
C GLY A 98 -16.59 6.07 4.63
N HIS A 99 -16.74 4.75 4.55
CA HIS A 99 -15.64 3.79 4.71
C HIS A 99 -14.67 3.88 3.53
N LEU A 100 -15.16 3.98 2.30
CA LEU A 100 -14.28 4.14 1.13
C LEU A 100 -13.53 5.46 1.15
N ARG A 101 -14.17 6.56 1.57
CA ARG A 101 -13.47 7.84 1.79
C ARG A 101 -12.35 7.70 2.83
N TYR A 102 -12.58 6.94 3.91
CA TYR A 102 -11.54 6.66 4.90
C TYR A 102 -10.39 5.85 4.31
N VAL A 103 -10.69 4.78 3.55
CA VAL A 103 -9.68 3.94 2.89
C VAL A 103 -8.84 4.78 1.93
N GLU A 104 -9.45 5.60 1.08
CA GLU A 104 -8.72 6.44 0.12
C GLU A 104 -7.76 7.43 0.80
N ARG A 105 -8.22 8.14 1.84
CA ARG A 105 -7.36 9.06 2.60
C ARG A 105 -6.21 8.32 3.29
N SER A 106 -6.50 7.15 3.85
CA SER A 106 -5.53 6.33 4.58
C SER A 106 -4.49 5.74 3.64
N SER A 107 -4.89 5.26 2.46
CA SER A 107 -3.99 4.76 1.43
C SER A 107 -3.07 5.86 0.90
N ARG A 108 -3.58 7.08 0.65
CA ARG A 108 -2.73 8.21 0.27
C ARG A 108 -1.74 8.59 1.37
N LYS A 109 -2.19 8.61 2.63
CA LYS A 109 -1.30 8.86 3.78
C LYS A 109 -0.22 7.80 3.88
N LEU A 110 -0.59 6.53 3.73
CA LEU A 110 0.35 5.39 3.75
C LEU A 110 1.39 5.55 2.64
N ALA A 111 0.97 5.80 1.40
CA ALA A 111 1.87 6.00 0.26
C ALA A 111 2.88 7.13 0.51
N ARG A 112 2.44 8.29 1.04
CA ARG A 112 3.37 9.38 1.40
C ARG A 112 4.33 8.97 2.51
N SER A 113 3.83 8.28 3.54
CA SER A 113 4.63 7.87 4.70
C SER A 113 5.70 6.85 4.28
N THR A 114 5.35 5.88 3.44
CA THR A 114 6.30 4.92 2.86
C THR A 114 7.33 5.64 1.98
N PHE A 115 6.89 6.55 1.12
CA PHE A 115 7.81 7.32 0.27
C PHE A 115 8.80 8.18 1.08
N TYR A 116 8.38 8.77 2.20
CA TYR A 116 9.29 9.52 3.07
C TYR A 116 10.27 8.64 3.87
N ALA A 117 9.97 7.35 4.01
CA ALA A 117 10.82 6.40 4.74
C ALA A 117 11.83 5.68 3.84
N MET A 118 11.68 5.76 2.51
CA MET A 118 12.67 5.31 1.52
C MET A 118 13.76 6.35 1.33
#